data_AF-A0A7S2B379-F1
#
_entry.id   AF-A0A7S2B379-F1
#
_cell.length_a   1.000
_cell.length_b   1.000
_cell.length_c   1.000
_cell.angle_alpha   90.00
_cell.angle_beta   90.00
_cell.angle_gamma   90.00
#
_symmetry.space_group_name_H-M   'P 1'
#
loop_
_entity.id
_entity.type
_entity.pdbx_description
1 polymer ?
#
loop_
_entity_poly.entity_id
_entity_poly.type
_entity_poly.pdbx_seq_one_letter_code
_entity_poly.pdbx_strand_id
1 'polypeptide(L)'
;YASLSVGVVIIVAVMILGSLLSEPPTEWNVPVFPLDGWNVFQAVGIFSFAFVCQDCVFFYYNTLSNGTASRFQNVTSLAISGSACLTAFVGICGYLKFQDETEANVLNNYSAKDTLAVIMRALYVVSMVLTYPICMFVCRQVLHQ
;
A
#
# COMPACT_ATOMS: atom_id res chain seq x y z
N TYR A 1 -6.54 7.07 19.47
CA TYR A 1 -7.81 7.57 18.89
C TYR A 1 -7.59 8.47 17.66
N ALA A 2 -6.54 9.32 17.64
CA ALA A 2 -6.21 10.19 16.49
C ALA A 2 -5.46 9.51 15.32
N SER A 3 -4.78 8.37 15.53
CA SER A 3 -4.07 7.67 14.44
C SER A 3 -4.99 6.86 13.52
N LEU A 4 -6.17 6.47 14.02
CA LEU A 4 -7.21 5.81 13.22
C LEU A 4 -7.93 6.80 12.30
N SER A 5 -7.97 8.11 12.63
CA SER A 5 -8.70 9.09 11.81
C SER A 5 -7.95 9.48 10.53
N VAL A 6 -6.63 9.57 10.53
CA VAL A 6 -5.86 10.00 9.34
C VAL A 6 -5.82 8.92 8.26
N GLY A 7 -5.61 7.65 8.66
CA GLY A 7 -5.65 6.52 7.72
C GLY A 7 -7.04 6.36 7.10
N VAL A 8 -8.09 6.39 7.91
CA VAL A 8 -9.49 6.30 7.46
C VAL A 8 -9.85 7.42 6.49
N VAL A 9 -9.35 8.64 6.68
CA VAL A 9 -9.61 9.77 5.75
C VAL A 9 -8.95 9.55 4.38
N ILE A 10 -7.73 9.02 4.33
CA ILE A 10 -7.04 8.71 3.06
C ILE A 10 -7.76 7.56 2.33
N ILE A 11 -8.21 6.55 3.07
CA ILE A 11 -8.94 5.39 2.51
C ILE A 11 -10.32 5.81 1.99
N VAL A 12 -11.05 6.63 2.75
CA VAL A 12 -12.36 7.16 2.36
C VAL A 12 -12.22 8.07 1.13
N ALA A 13 -11.14 8.86 1.03
CA ALA A 13 -10.84 9.65 -0.16
C ALA A 13 -10.56 8.77 -1.41
N VAL A 14 -9.81 7.69 -1.27
CA VAL A 14 -9.53 6.72 -2.35
C VAL A 14 -10.79 5.93 -2.75
N MET A 15 -11.62 5.56 -1.77
CA MET A 15 -12.90 4.87 -1.98
C MET A 15 -13.93 5.75 -2.69
N ILE A 16 -14.04 7.03 -2.31
CA ILE A 16 -14.95 7.99 -2.94
C ILE A 16 -14.48 8.35 -4.36
N LEU A 17 -13.16 8.43 -4.60
CA LEU A 17 -12.60 8.68 -5.93
C LEU A 17 -12.74 7.45 -6.85
N GLY A 18 -12.62 6.23 -6.30
CA GLY A 18 -12.83 4.98 -7.03
C GLY A 18 -14.29 4.70 -7.40
N SER A 19 -15.23 5.13 -6.55
CA SER A 19 -16.68 4.96 -6.79
C SER A 19 -17.28 6.03 -7.72
N LEU A 20 -16.70 7.24 -7.80
CA LEU A 20 -17.18 8.31 -8.70
C LEU A 20 -16.78 8.13 -10.18
N LEU A 21 -15.85 7.22 -10.49
CA LEU A 21 -15.39 6.94 -11.86
C LEU A 21 -15.86 5.58 -12.40
N SER A 22 -16.77 4.90 -11.71
CA SER A 22 -17.15 3.52 -12.07
C SER A 22 -18.33 3.49 -13.04
N GLU A 23 -18.04 3.41 -14.33
CA GLU A 23 -18.92 2.64 -15.23
C GLU A 23 -18.70 1.14 -14.94
N PRO A 24 -19.76 0.33 -14.78
CA PRO A 24 -19.60 -1.09 -14.50
C PRO A 24 -18.97 -1.80 -15.71
N PRO A 25 -18.04 -2.76 -15.50
CA PRO A 25 -17.50 -3.57 -16.58
C PRO A 25 -18.63 -4.38 -17.24
N THR A 26 -18.62 -4.42 -18.57
CA THR A 26 -19.67 -5.06 -19.39
C THR A 26 -19.67 -6.59 -19.32
N GLU A 27 -18.58 -7.23 -18.90
CA GLU A 27 -18.50 -8.68 -18.69
C GLU A 27 -17.64 -9.03 -17.45
N TRP A 28 -18.07 -10.05 -16.70
CA TRP A 28 -17.37 -10.57 -15.52
C TRP A 28 -16.56 -11.82 -15.90
N ASN A 29 -15.40 -11.62 -16.53
CA ASN A 29 -14.46 -12.72 -16.75
C ASN A 29 -13.38 -12.67 -15.67
N VAL A 30 -13.71 -13.15 -14.46
CA VAL A 30 -12.75 -13.29 -13.37
C VAL A 30 -12.23 -14.73 -13.37
N PRO A 31 -11.01 -15.02 -13.85
CA PRO A 31 -10.39 -16.31 -13.60
C PRO A 31 -10.24 -16.47 -12.08
N VAL A 32 -11.13 -17.27 -11.49
CA VAL A 32 -11.29 -17.41 -10.04
C VAL A 32 -10.04 -17.91 -9.33
N PHE A 33 -9.05 -18.45 -10.05
CA PHE A 33 -7.73 -18.79 -9.55
C PHE A 33 -6.82 -19.25 -10.71
N PRO A 34 -5.99 -18.39 -11.34
CA PRO A 34 -4.96 -18.89 -12.23
C PRO A 34 -3.81 -19.40 -11.36
N LEU A 35 -3.91 -20.65 -10.91
CA LEU A 35 -2.83 -21.39 -10.23
C LEU A 35 -1.71 -21.77 -11.22
N ASP A 36 -1.26 -20.83 -12.03
CA ASP A 36 0.02 -20.98 -12.71
C ASP A 36 1.11 -20.76 -11.67
N GLY A 37 1.82 -21.83 -11.33
CA GLY A 37 2.77 -21.85 -10.20
C GLY A 37 3.80 -20.71 -10.25
N TRP A 38 4.20 -20.26 -11.44
CA TRP A 38 5.15 -19.14 -11.61
C TRP A 38 4.58 -17.79 -11.16
N ASN A 39 3.31 -17.51 -11.47
CA ASN A 39 2.65 -16.26 -11.09
C ASN A 39 2.45 -16.17 -9.57
N VAL A 40 2.22 -17.31 -8.92
CA VAL A 40 2.13 -17.40 -7.45
C VAL A 40 3.45 -17.02 -6.80
N PHE A 41 4.58 -17.52 -7.32
CA PHE A 41 5.91 -17.15 -6.81
C PHE A 41 6.20 -15.65 -6.96
N GLN A 42 5.85 -15.06 -8.10
CA GLN A 42 6.00 -13.62 -8.32
C GLN A 42 5.14 -12.82 -7.34
N ALA A 43 3.88 -13.21 -7.12
CA ALA A 43 2.98 -12.54 -6.18
C ALA A 43 3.52 -12.60 -4.74
N VAL A 44 4.04 -13.76 -4.31
CA VAL A 44 4.67 -13.89 -2.99
C VAL A 44 5.85 -12.93 -2.83
N GLY A 45 6.67 -12.77 -3.88
CA GLY A 45 7.76 -11.79 -3.88
C GLY A 45 7.27 -10.35 -3.72
N ILE A 46 6.26 -9.95 -4.49
CA ILE A 46 5.66 -8.60 -4.43
C ILE A 46 5.10 -8.32 -3.03
N PHE A 47 4.33 -9.25 -2.47
CA PHE A 47 3.80 -9.11 -1.11
C PHE A 47 4.91 -9.07 -0.05
N SER A 48 5.98 -9.85 -0.21
CA SER A 48 7.13 -9.82 0.71
C SER A 48 7.81 -8.45 0.74
N PHE A 49 8.00 -7.82 -0.42
CA PHE A 49 8.56 -6.46 -0.49
C PHE A 49 7.58 -5.38 -0.01
N ALA A 50 6.29 -5.55 -0.27
CA ALA A 50 5.27 -4.58 0.15
C ALA A 50 5.16 -4.46 1.68
N PHE A 51 5.41 -5.56 2.41
CA PHE A 51 5.36 -5.60 3.88
C PHE A 51 6.73 -5.57 4.56
N VAL A 52 7.78 -5.15 3.85
CA VAL A 52 9.08 -4.95 4.48
C VAL A 52 9.03 -3.71 5.39
N CYS A 53 9.14 -3.92 6.71
CA CYS A 53 9.14 -2.84 7.69
C CYS A 53 10.17 -3.02 8.81
N GLN A 54 10.91 -4.13 8.78
CA GLN A 54 11.87 -4.53 9.81
C GLN A 54 12.98 -3.49 10.04
N ASP A 55 13.44 -2.81 8.99
CA ASP A 55 14.59 -1.90 9.06
C ASP A 55 14.32 -0.64 9.92
N CYS A 56 13.05 -0.25 10.04
CA CYS A 56 12.64 0.95 10.77
C CYS A 56 12.08 0.62 12.17
N VAL A 57 11.94 -0.66 12.53
CA VAL A 57 11.23 -1.11 13.74
C VAL A 57 11.84 -0.50 15.01
N PHE A 58 13.16 -0.37 15.06
CA PHE A 58 13.89 0.22 16.19
C PHE A 58 13.63 1.72 16.34
N PHE A 59 13.53 2.45 15.22
CA PHE A 59 13.21 3.87 15.22
C PHE A 59 11.79 4.11 15.77
N TYR A 60 10.82 3.29 15.35
CA TYR A 60 9.46 3.34 15.88
C TYR A 60 9.39 2.97 17.37
N TYR A 61 10.18 1.98 17.80
CA TYR A 61 10.26 1.58 19.21
C TYR A 61 10.77 2.73 20.09
N ASN A 62 11.85 3.40 19.66
CA ASN A 62 12.46 4.52 20.40
C ASN A 62 11.57 5.77 20.45
N THR A 63 10.64 5.92 19.51
CA THR A 63 9.68 7.04 19.50
C THR A 63 8.48 6.80 20.45
N LEU A 64 8.28 5.56 20.90
CA LEU A 64 7.14 5.19 21.73
C LEU A 64 7.39 5.57 23.21
N SER A 65 6.64 6.55 23.72
CA SER A 65 6.69 6.94 25.14
C SER A 65 6.26 5.79 26.05
N ASN A 66 7.15 5.36 26.95
CA ASN A 66 7.03 4.15 27.78
C ASN A 66 6.95 2.84 26.96
N GLY A 67 8.01 2.54 26.20
CA GLY A 67 8.16 1.33 25.40
C GLY A 67 8.31 0.06 26.23
N THR A 68 7.20 -0.60 26.54
CA THR A 68 7.19 -2.00 26.98
C THR A 68 7.02 -2.91 25.76
N ALA A 69 7.79 -4.00 25.69
CA ALA A 69 7.75 -4.95 24.57
C ALA A 69 6.32 -5.43 24.22
N SER A 70 5.50 -5.74 25.23
CA SER A 70 4.11 -6.18 25.03
C SER A 70 3.21 -5.11 24.40
N ARG A 71 3.41 -3.83 24.71
CA ARG A 71 2.64 -2.73 24.11
C ARG A 71 3.06 -2.49 22.67
N PHE A 72 4.37 -2.51 22.41
CA PHE A 72 4.90 -2.37 21.07
C PHE A 72 4.40 -3.49 20.15
N GLN A 73 4.41 -4.75 20.61
CA GLN A 73 3.89 -5.87 19.84
C GLN A 73 2.40 -5.71 19.49
N ASN A 74 1.57 -5.28 20.45
CA ASN A 74 0.14 -5.07 20.19
C ASN A 74 -0.11 -3.93 19.19
N VAL A 75 0.60 -2.81 19.31
CA VAL A 75 0.47 -1.68 18.39
C VAL A 75 0.95 -2.04 16.99
N THR A 76 2.10 -2.71 16.89
CA THR A 76 2.68 -3.13 15.61
C THR A 76 1.81 -4.19 14.93
N SER A 77 1.27 -5.16 15.67
CA SER A 77 0.34 -6.17 15.14
C SER A 77 -0.95 -5.54 14.61
N LEU A 78 -1.49 -4.53 15.31
CA LEU A 78 -2.66 -3.78 14.84
C LEU A 78 -2.34 -2.94 13.59
N ALA A 79 -1.15 -2.32 13.53
CA ALA A 79 -0.72 -1.55 12.37
C ALA A 79 -0.52 -2.45 11.13
N ILE A 80 0.14 -3.60 11.30
CA ILE A 80 0.36 -4.57 10.22
C ILE A 80 -0.98 -5.13 9.73
N SER A 81 -1.85 -5.58 10.64
CA SER A 81 -3.17 -6.11 10.24
C SER A 81 -4.03 -5.06 9.54
N GLY A 82 -4.04 -3.82 10.03
CA GLY A 82 -4.67 -2.70 9.35
C GLY A 82 -4.12 -2.49 7.95
N SER A 83 -2.79 -2.38 7.80
CA SER A 83 -2.15 -2.21 6.48
C SER A 83 -2.44 -3.37 5.53
N ALA A 84 -2.48 -4.61 6.04
CA ALA A 84 -2.79 -5.79 5.25
C ALA A 84 -4.22 -5.77 4.71
N CYS A 85 -5.20 -5.42 5.54
CA CYS A 85 -6.59 -5.26 5.10
C CYS A 85 -6.72 -4.17 4.02
N LEU A 86 -6.00 -3.06 4.15
CA LEU A 86 -6.04 -1.97 3.17
C LEU A 86 -5.40 -2.35 1.84
N THR A 87 -4.23 -2.97 1.87
CA THR A 87 -3.56 -3.46 0.67
C THR A 87 -4.42 -4.49 -0.05
N ALA A 88 -5.05 -5.41 0.69
CA ALA A 88 -5.98 -6.38 0.11
C ALA A 88 -7.20 -5.68 -0.53
N PHE A 89 -7.80 -4.70 0.16
CA PHE A 89 -8.94 -3.96 -0.37
C PHE A 89 -8.60 -3.20 -1.66
N VAL A 90 -7.49 -2.45 -1.67
CA VAL A 90 -7.02 -1.72 -2.87
C VAL A 90 -6.68 -2.68 -4.01
N GLY A 91 -6.04 -3.81 -3.70
CA GLY A 91 -5.72 -4.84 -4.69
C GLY A 91 -6.98 -5.46 -5.32
N ILE A 92 -7.98 -5.82 -4.50
CA ILE A 92 -9.25 -6.39 -4.97
C ILE A 92 -10.00 -5.36 -5.83
N CYS A 93 -10.16 -4.12 -5.36
CA CYS A 93 -10.85 -3.08 -6.13
C CYS A 93 -10.12 -2.73 -7.43
N GLY A 94 -8.79 -2.70 -7.42
CA GLY A 94 -7.98 -2.47 -8.62
C GLY A 94 -8.14 -3.60 -9.64
N TYR A 95 -8.10 -4.85 -9.18
CA TYR A 95 -8.29 -6.02 -10.03
C TYR A 95 -9.71 -6.10 -10.59
N LEU A 96 -10.74 -5.82 -9.80
CA LEU A 96 -12.13 -5.82 -10.28
C LEU A 96 -12.38 -4.77 -11.37
N LYS A 97 -11.61 -3.68 -11.39
CA LYS A 97 -11.75 -2.60 -12.36
C LYS A 97 -11.13 -2.91 -13.72
N PHE A 98 -9.92 -3.48 -13.73
CA PHE A 98 -9.14 -3.69 -14.96
C PHE A 98 -9.09 -5.15 -15.41
N GLN A 99 -9.46 -6.09 -14.52
CA GLN A 99 -9.47 -7.53 -14.76
C GLN A 99 -8.15 -8.00 -15.43
N ASP A 100 -8.25 -8.69 -16.56
CA ASP A 100 -7.11 -9.27 -17.29
C ASP A 100 -6.19 -8.23 -17.95
N GLU A 101 -6.61 -6.98 -18.08
CA GLU A 101 -5.83 -5.87 -18.64
C GLU A 101 -5.01 -5.12 -17.55
N THR A 102 -4.94 -5.64 -16.32
CA THR A 102 -4.25 -4.95 -15.22
C THR A 102 -2.73 -4.95 -15.40
N GLU A 103 -2.14 -3.81 -15.75
CA GLU A 103 -0.68 -3.65 -15.67
C GLU A 103 -0.13 -3.70 -14.23
N ALA A 104 1.15 -4.10 -14.09
CA ALA A 104 1.86 -4.17 -12.81
C ALA A 104 1.83 -2.86 -12.00
N ASN A 105 1.79 -1.71 -12.70
CA ASN A 105 1.42 -0.43 -12.09
C ASN A 105 -0.01 -0.07 -12.52
N VAL A 106 -0.96 -0.21 -11.60
CA VAL A 106 -2.38 0.07 -11.87
C VAL A 106 -2.64 1.50 -12.38
N LEU A 107 -1.78 2.46 -12.05
CA LEU A 107 -1.93 3.84 -12.53
C LEU A 107 -1.66 3.96 -14.04
N ASN A 108 -0.96 3.03 -14.68
CA ASN A 108 -0.71 3.05 -16.12
C ASN A 108 -1.96 2.73 -16.94
N ASN A 109 -2.87 1.93 -16.38
CA ASN A 109 -4.14 1.60 -17.04
C ASN A 109 -5.07 2.82 -17.21
N TYR A 110 -4.80 3.92 -16.51
CA TYR A 110 -5.52 5.18 -16.66
C TYR A 110 -4.95 6.04 -17.79
N SER A 111 -5.81 6.70 -18.56
CA SER A 111 -5.39 7.62 -19.61
C SER A 111 -4.60 8.81 -19.05
N ALA A 112 -3.54 9.22 -19.75
CA ALA A 112 -2.74 10.38 -19.39
C ALA A 112 -3.51 11.72 -19.48
N LYS A 113 -4.69 11.73 -20.12
CA LYS A 113 -5.57 12.91 -20.20
C LYS A 113 -6.48 13.06 -18.99
N ASP A 114 -6.57 12.05 -18.14
CA ASP A 114 -7.36 12.12 -16.91
C ASP A 114 -6.57 12.89 -15.84
N THR A 115 -7.06 14.08 -15.51
CA THR A 115 -6.45 14.97 -14.51
C THR A 115 -6.30 14.27 -13.16
N LEU A 116 -7.24 13.41 -12.78
CA LEU A 116 -7.18 12.68 -11.51
C LEU A 116 -6.06 11.64 -11.52
N ALA A 117 -5.91 10.91 -12.63
CA ALA A 117 -4.82 9.94 -12.79
C ALA A 117 -3.44 10.62 -12.76
N VAL A 118 -3.31 11.80 -13.36
CA VAL A 118 -2.07 12.59 -13.32
C VAL A 118 -1.75 13.05 -11.91
N ILE A 119 -2.74 13.52 -11.14
CA ILE A 119 -2.56 13.92 -9.74
C ILE A 119 -2.12 12.70 -8.90
N MET A 120 -2.76 11.55 -9.08
CA MET A 120 -2.39 10.33 -8.37
C MET A 120 -0.95 9.88 -8.69
N ARG A 121 -0.53 9.97 -9.95
CA ARG A 121 0.86 9.70 -10.35
C ARG A 121 1.83 10.68 -9.70
N ALA A 122 1.50 11.98 -9.67
CA ALA A 122 2.33 12.98 -9.02
C ALA A 122 2.49 12.72 -7.51
N LEU A 123 1.38 12.44 -6.81
CA LEU A 123 1.38 12.10 -5.39
C LEU A 123 2.19 10.82 -5.10
N TYR A 124 2.06 9.80 -5.96
CA TYR A 124 2.85 8.58 -5.86
C TYR A 124 4.35 8.87 -5.96
N VAL A 125 4.78 9.65 -6.96
CA VAL A 125 6.18 10.06 -7.14
C VAL A 125 6.68 10.87 -5.95
N VAL A 126 5.91 11.85 -5.47
CA VAL A 126 6.27 12.66 -4.29
C VAL A 126 6.46 11.76 -3.07
N SER A 127 5.57 10.78 -2.87
CA SER A 127 5.68 9.83 -1.77
C SER A 127 6.96 9.00 -1.86
N MET A 128 7.35 8.54 -3.06
CA MET A 128 8.61 7.82 -3.26
C MET A 128 9.83 8.70 -2.99
N VAL A 129 9.82 9.95 -3.48
CA VAL A 129 10.90 10.92 -3.25
C VAL A 129 11.05 11.25 -1.77
N LEU A 130 9.95 11.37 -1.02
CA LEU A 130 9.98 11.60 0.43
C LEU A 130 10.41 10.37 1.23
N THR A 131 10.21 9.16 0.69
CA THR A 131 10.65 7.91 1.33
C THR A 131 12.18 7.76 1.28
N TYR A 132 12.79 8.16 0.16
CA TYR A 132 14.24 8.08 -0.05
C TYR A 132 15.09 8.72 1.08
N PRO A 133 14.88 9.99 1.50
CA PRO A 133 15.66 10.59 2.58
C PRO A 133 15.41 9.93 3.94
N ILE A 134 14.20 9.39 4.18
CA ILE A 134 13.89 8.68 5.42
C ILE A 134 14.72 7.39 5.50
N CYS A 135 14.78 6.61 4.41
CA CYS A 135 15.63 5.42 4.35
C CYS A 135 17.10 5.75 4.61
N MET A 136 17.62 6.81 3.99
CA MET A 136 19.00 7.27 4.20
C MET A 136 19.26 7.68 5.66
N PHE A 137 18.27 8.31 6.32
CA PHE A 137 18.36 8.66 7.73
C PHE A 137 18.48 7.42 8.63
N VAL A 138 17.65 6.40 8.38
CA VAL A 138 17.69 5.12 9.11
C VAL A 138 19.04 4.43 8.90
N CYS A 139 19.53 4.33 7.66
CA CYS A 139 20.84 3.77 7.36
C CYS A 139 21.97 4.50 8.09
N ARG A 140 21.93 5.84 8.15
CA ARG A 140 22.92 6.64 8.86
C ARG A 140 22.91 6.37 10.36
N GLN A 141 21.73 6.22 10.96
CA GLN A 141 21.61 5.93 12.40
C GLN A 141 22.23 4.57 12.73
N VAL A 142 21.99 3.55 11.91
CA VAL A 142 22.56 2.21 12.12
C VAL A 142 24.09 2.20 11.98
N LEU A 143 24.65 3.00 11.07
CA LEU A 143 26.11 3.09 10.85
C LEU A 143 26.88 3.85 11.94
N HIS A 144 26.21 4.77 12.63
CA HIS A 144 26.83 5.62 13.67
C HIS A 144 26.50 5.17 15.11
N GLN A 145 25.81 4.04 15.27
CA GLN A 145 25.74 3.30 16.55
C GLN A 145 26.95 2.39 16.70
#